data_AF-A0A920VA77-F1
#
_entry.id   AF-A0A920VA77-F1
#
_cell.length_a   1.000
_cell.length_b   1.000
_cell.length_c   1.000
_cell.angle_alpha   90.00
_cell.angle_beta   90.00
_cell.angle_gamma   90.00
#
_symmetry.space_group_name_H-M   'P 1'
#
loop_
_entity.id
_entity.type
_entity.pdbx_description
1 polymer ?
#
loop_
_entity_poly.entity_id
_entity_poly.type
_entity_poly.pdbx_seq_one_letter_code
_entity_poly.pdbx_strand_id
1 'polypeptide(L)'
;MSYGNSHGTTSLPLVLAGGDKLGLKHGSHIDFNRQVKGFKGYGDGIGMYHSPVNSEAHFSNLLLTMAQRMGVEKEAFADSNAVVSEVLT
;
A
#
# COMPACT_ATOMS: atom_id res chain seq x y z
N MET A 1 -26.60 0.87 1.15
CA MET A 1 -25.84 0.72 2.41
C MET A 1 -24.37 0.85 2.09
N SER A 2 -23.71 1.95 2.47
CA SER A 2 -22.26 2.10 2.33
C SER A 2 -21.58 1.34 3.47
N TYR A 3 -21.11 0.12 3.21
CA TYR A 3 -20.27 -0.61 4.15
C TYR A 3 -18.86 -0.01 4.11
N GLY A 4 -18.52 0.84 5.07
CA GLY A 4 -17.19 1.49 5.13
C GLY A 4 -16.02 0.48 5.11
N ASN A 5 -16.27 -0.73 5.59
CA ASN A 5 -15.29 -1.81 5.71
C ASN A 5 -14.94 -2.46 4.36
N SER A 6 -15.67 -2.18 3.27
CA SER A 6 -15.35 -2.72 1.93
C SER A 6 -14.35 -1.89 1.13
N HIS A 7 -13.87 -0.76 1.68
CA HIS A 7 -12.91 0.14 1.01
C HIS A 7 -11.46 -0.22 1.37
N GLY A 8 -11.01 -1.37 0.86
CA GLY A 8 -9.61 -1.80 0.92
C GLY A 8 -8.85 -1.41 -0.34
N THR A 9 -7.52 -1.44 -0.27
CA THR A 9 -6.63 -1.20 -1.42
C THR A 9 -6.78 -2.23 -2.55
N THR A 10 -7.49 -3.33 -2.28
CA THR A 10 -7.81 -4.40 -3.24
C THR A 10 -9.13 -4.16 -3.98
N SER A 11 -10.03 -3.30 -3.48
CA SER A 11 -11.28 -2.93 -4.14
C SER A 11 -11.20 -1.57 -4.84
N LEU A 12 -10.37 -0.65 -4.32
CA LEU A 12 -10.12 0.66 -4.91
C LEU A 12 -8.62 0.93 -4.98
N PRO A 13 -8.03 1.07 -6.19
CA PRO A 13 -6.62 1.38 -6.31
C PRO A 13 -6.35 2.78 -5.75
N LEU A 14 -5.24 2.90 -5.02
CA LEU A 14 -4.75 4.18 -4.54
C LEU A 14 -3.81 4.79 -5.54
N VAL A 15 -3.96 6.10 -5.76
CA VAL A 15 -3.06 6.88 -6.59
C VAL A 15 -2.23 7.76 -5.67
N LEU A 16 -0.95 7.43 -5.56
CA LEU A 16 0.04 8.35 -4.98
C LEU A 16 0.52 9.29 -6.09
N ALA A 17 -0.02 10.51 -6.08
CA ALA A 17 0.50 11.59 -6.91
C ALA A 17 1.68 12.25 -6.19
N GLY A 18 2.90 11.88 -6.57
CA GLY A 18 4.16 12.46 -6.10
C GLY A 18 4.96 13.15 -7.22
N GLY A 19 6.20 13.50 -6.92
CA GLY A 19 7.16 14.01 -7.91
C GLY A 19 8.60 13.84 -7.43
N ASP A 20 9.55 13.91 -8.35
CA ASP A 20 10.99 13.66 -8.13
C ASP A 20 11.59 14.45 -6.95
N LYS A 21 11.11 15.67 -6.69
CA LYS A 21 11.56 16.50 -5.55
C LYS A 21 11.20 15.94 -4.18
N LEU A 22 10.17 15.10 -4.09
CA LEU A 22 9.84 14.33 -2.87
C LEU A 22 10.54 12.96 -2.87
N GLY A 23 11.32 12.65 -3.91
CA GLY A 23 11.94 11.36 -4.20
C GLY A 23 10.93 10.24 -4.36
N LEU A 24 9.84 10.50 -5.10
CA LEU A 24 8.82 9.52 -5.42
C LEU A 24 8.86 9.16 -6.91
N LYS A 25 8.93 7.86 -7.22
CA LYS A 25 8.88 7.30 -8.58
C LYS A 25 7.50 7.50 -9.20
N HIS A 26 7.46 7.69 -10.51
CA HIS A 26 6.22 7.78 -11.29
C HIS A 26 6.04 6.58 -12.23
N GLY A 27 4.81 6.36 -12.70
CA GLY A 27 4.51 5.41 -13.77
C GLY A 27 4.51 3.93 -13.36
N SER A 28 4.46 3.64 -12.07
CA SER A 28 4.43 2.28 -11.54
C SER A 28 3.03 1.88 -11.08
N HIS A 29 2.64 0.64 -11.37
CA HIS A 29 1.53 -0.04 -10.71
C HIS A 29 2.10 -1.15 -9.84
N ILE A 30 1.96 -1.02 -8.53
CA ILE A 30 2.56 -1.93 -7.54
C ILE A 30 1.46 -2.79 -6.95
N ASP A 31 1.63 -4.10 -7.07
CA ASP A 31 0.75 -5.10 -6.49
C ASP A 31 1.59 -6.13 -5.74
N PHE A 32 1.59 -6.02 -4.41
CA PHE A 32 2.36 -6.90 -3.53
C PHE A 32 1.74 -8.30 -3.37
N ASN A 33 0.42 -8.46 -3.57
CA ASN A 33 -0.21 -9.77 -3.45
C ASN A 33 0.21 -10.67 -4.61
N ARG A 34 0.42 -10.10 -5.80
CA ARG A 34 0.93 -10.83 -6.98
C ARG A 34 2.34 -11.39 -6.79
N GLN A 35 3.08 -10.93 -5.77
CA GLN A 35 4.40 -11.44 -5.44
C GLN A 35 4.34 -12.66 -4.49
N VAL A 36 3.19 -12.94 -3.87
CA VAL A 36 3.01 -14.08 -2.97
C VAL A 36 2.86 -15.37 -3.78
N LYS A 37 3.69 -16.37 -3.47
CA LYS A 37 3.62 -17.68 -4.11
C LYS A 37 2.25 -18.32 -3.90
N GLY A 38 1.59 -18.70 -4.98
CA GLY A 38 0.27 -19.34 -4.94
C GLY A 38 -0.90 -18.37 -4.85
N PHE A 39 -0.67 -17.06 -4.98
CA PHE A 39 -1.75 -16.08 -5.13
C PHE A 39 -2.53 -16.34 -6.42
N LYS A 40 -3.84 -16.63 -6.29
CA LYS A 40 -4.73 -17.01 -7.39
C LYS A 40 -5.43 -15.83 -8.06
N GLY A 41 -5.12 -14.61 -7.62
CA GLY A 41 -5.79 -13.38 -8.05
C GLY A 41 -6.92 -12.96 -7.10
N TYR A 42 -7.62 -11.89 -7.49
CA TYR A 42 -8.62 -11.22 -6.65
C TYR A 42 -10.05 -11.80 -6.79
N GLY A 43 -10.19 -12.97 -7.42
CA GLY A 43 -11.48 -13.59 -7.72
C GLY A 43 -12.20 -14.19 -6.51
N ASP A 44 -11.51 -14.36 -5.38
CA ASP A 44 -12.02 -15.05 -4.18
C ASP A 44 -12.79 -14.13 -3.20
N GLY A 45 -13.18 -12.93 -3.65
CA GLY A 45 -14.18 -12.08 -2.96
C GLY A 45 -13.67 -11.21 -1.80
N ILE A 46 -14.57 -10.89 -0.87
CA ILE A 46 -14.41 -9.83 0.16
C ILE A 46 -13.31 -10.07 1.20
N GLY A 47 -12.77 -11.30 1.30
CA GLY A 47 -11.79 -11.66 2.32
C GLY A 47 -10.49 -10.85 2.23
N MET A 48 -10.17 -10.34 1.04
CA MET A 48 -8.96 -9.54 0.78
C MET A 48 -9.18 -8.03 0.97
N TYR A 49 -10.38 -7.59 1.38
CA TYR A 49 -10.70 -6.16 1.51
C TYR A 49 -10.13 -5.55 2.79
N HIS A 50 -9.95 -6.36 3.84
CA HIS A 50 -9.51 -5.86 5.15
C HIS A 50 -8.01 -6.01 5.36
N SER A 51 -7.38 -7.01 4.73
CA SER A 51 -5.96 -7.28 4.88
C SER A 51 -5.36 -7.77 3.57
N PRO A 52 -4.12 -7.37 3.26
CA PRO A 52 -3.39 -7.92 2.12
C PRO A 52 -3.10 -9.41 2.33
N VAL A 53 -2.95 -10.15 1.23
CA VAL A 53 -2.43 -11.52 1.25
C VAL A 53 -0.95 -11.52 1.63
N ASN A 54 -0.20 -10.51 1.17
CA ASN A 54 1.16 -10.27 1.60
C ASN A 54 1.18 -9.56 2.96
N SER A 55 1.65 -10.23 4.01
CA SER A 55 1.76 -9.69 5.37
C SER A 55 2.76 -8.53 5.52
N GLU A 56 3.57 -8.24 4.52
CA GLU A 56 4.46 -7.07 4.48
C GLU A 56 3.83 -5.89 3.74
N ALA A 57 2.65 -6.06 3.13
CA ALA A 57 2.00 -5.05 2.30
C ALA A 57 0.94 -4.23 3.05
N HIS A 58 1.23 -3.85 4.30
CA HIS A 58 0.32 -3.05 5.10
C HIS A 58 0.07 -1.69 4.45
N PHE A 59 -1.19 -1.23 4.46
CA PHE A 59 -1.53 0.07 3.87
C PHE A 59 -0.80 1.24 4.58
N SER A 60 -0.63 1.12 5.90
CA SER A 60 0.11 2.06 6.72
C SER A 60 1.59 2.22 6.32
N ASN A 61 2.20 1.23 5.64
CA ASN A 61 3.55 1.36 5.09
C ASN A 61 3.64 2.52 4.09
N LEU A 62 2.62 2.70 3.24
CA LEU A 62 2.58 3.81 2.28
C LEU A 62 2.50 5.15 2.99
N LEU A 63 1.65 5.25 4.02
CA LEU A 63 1.46 6.48 4.80
C LEU A 63 2.72 6.83 5.61
N LEU A 64 3.37 5.84 6.21
CA LEU A 64 4.68 6.00 6.87
C LEU A 64 5.72 6.52 5.88
N THR A 65 5.81 5.89 4.71
CA THR A 65 6.75 6.27 3.65
C THR A 65 6.52 7.73 3.24
N MET A 66 5.27 8.11 2.96
CA MET A 66 4.92 9.50 2.61
C MET A 66 5.31 10.49 3.71
N ALA A 67 5.01 10.17 4.98
CA ALA A 67 5.34 11.04 6.10
C ALA A 67 6.86 11.27 6.21
N GLN A 68 7.66 10.20 6.11
CA GLN A 68 9.12 10.28 6.13
C GLN A 68 9.66 11.08 4.94
N ARG A 69 9.09 10.91 3.74
CA ARG A 69 9.46 11.71 2.55
C ARG A 69 9.09 13.20 2.70
N MET A 70 8.15 13.52 3.58
CA MET A 70 7.80 14.89 3.95
C MET A 70 8.60 15.42 5.16
N GLY A 71 9.61 14.67 5.64
CA GLY A 71 10.49 15.08 6.73
C GLY A 71 9.95 14.81 8.13
N VAL A 72 8.90 13.98 8.27
CA VAL A 72 8.38 13.58 9.58
C VAL A 72 9.27 12.47 10.16
N GLU A 73 9.92 12.74 11.28
CA GLU A 73 10.77 11.80 12.01
C GLU A 73 9.92 10.80 12.81
N LYS A 74 9.43 9.75 12.13
CA LYS A 74 8.64 8.67 12.71
C LYS A 74 9.15 7.32 12.20
N GLU A 75 9.34 6.37 13.11
CA GLU A 75 9.77 5.00 12.76
C GLU A 75 8.60 4.08 12.39
N ALA A 76 7.40 4.37 12.90
CA ALA A 76 6.20 3.59 12.63
C ALA A 76 4.93 4.46 12.62
N PHE A 77 3.91 4.00 11.90
CA PHE A 77 2.57 4.57 11.84
C PHE A 77 1.53 3.45 11.83
N ALA A 78 0.59 3.46 12.78
CA ALA A 78 -0.40 2.41 12.96
C ALA A 78 0.26 1.00 13.02
N ASP A 79 -0.11 0.10 12.11
CA ASP A 79 0.40 -1.26 11.98
C ASP A 79 1.52 -1.40 10.93
N SER A 80 2.17 -0.29 10.54
CA SER A 80 3.23 -0.33 9.54
C SER A 80 4.41 -1.17 10.01
N ASN A 81 4.97 -1.97 9.12
CA ASN A 81 6.13 -2.82 9.38
C ASN A 81 7.30 -2.57 8.42
N ALA A 82 7.12 -1.73 7.40
CA ALA A 82 8.17 -1.41 6.43
C ALA A 82 7.93 -0.07 5.72
N VAL A 83 8.96 0.40 5.01
CA VAL A 83 8.83 1.44 3.99
C VAL A 83 8.54 0.81 2.62
N VAL A 84 7.80 1.51 1.77
CA VAL A 84 7.47 1.08 0.41
C VAL A 84 8.56 1.55 -0.54
N SER A 85 9.62 0.75 -0.71
CA SER A 85 10.78 1.13 -1.52
C SER A 85 10.47 1.30 -3.01
N GLU A 86 9.43 0.62 -3.49
CA GLU A 86 8.98 0.60 -4.89
C GLU A 86 8.46 1.96 -5.36
N VAL A 87 8.04 2.82 -4.43
CA VAL A 87 7.61 4.19 -4.73
C VAL A 87 8.72 5.23 -4.57
N LEU A 88 9.92 4.86 -4.10
CA LEU A 88 11.03 5.80 -3.87
C LEU A 88 11.98 5.84 -5.06
N THR A 89 12.46 7.03 -5.45
CA THR A 89 13.45 7.21 -6.53
C THR A 89 14.80 6.59 -6.20
#